data_AF-A0A7J5TYU3-F1
#
_entry.id   AF-A0A7J5TYU3-F1
#
_cell.length_a   1.000
_cell.length_b   1.000
_cell.length_c   1.000
_cell.angle_alpha   90.00
_cell.angle_beta   90.00
_cell.angle_gamma   90.00
#
_symmetry.space_group_name_H-M   'P 1'
#
loop_
_entity.id
_entity.type
_entity.pdbx_description
1 polymer ?
#
loop_
_entity_poly.entity_id
_entity_poly.type
_entity_poly.pdbx_seq_one_letter_code
_entity_poly.pdbx_strand_id
1 'polypeptide(L)'
;MEANPTKQVPATPGRSGVPVATLPLSMPIGEMTPEQAGYTALHLLAYMNKSQLTAAAGFLPEYADAEGFDTTALTAMAAKLRYFAETLEKSAKGKATAEVMIYGRDGVTRHGVKLVASEYVRYDYANNAHWNELNEVVGNATAARKVHERYLDTCPHEGRVRVDEQTGEAVRDYPPVRIAQDIIKATIL
;
A
#
# COMPACT_ATOMS: atom_id res chain seq x y z
N MET A 1 22.12 -47.13 24.97
CA MET A 1 20.86 -47.09 24.20
C MET A 1 19.85 -46.36 25.06
N GLU A 2 19.84 -45.03 24.98
CA GLU A 2 18.92 -44.18 25.75
C GLU A 2 17.66 -43.92 24.91
N ALA A 3 16.50 -44.22 25.50
CA ALA A 3 15.20 -44.07 24.86
C ALA A 3 14.81 -42.59 24.81
N ASN A 4 14.47 -42.13 23.61
CA ASN A 4 14.03 -40.76 23.32
C ASN A 4 12.56 -40.56 23.76
N PRO A 5 12.23 -39.60 24.64
CA PRO A 5 10.85 -39.40 25.08
C PRO A 5 10.02 -38.71 23.99
N THR A 6 8.97 -39.39 23.56
CA THR A 6 7.94 -38.93 22.62
C THR A 6 7.28 -37.65 23.15
N LYS A 7 7.47 -36.53 22.45
CA LYS A 7 6.76 -35.26 22.69
C LYS A 7 5.27 -35.45 22.39
N GLN A 8 4.43 -35.39 23.43
CA GLN A 8 2.98 -35.29 23.29
C GLN A 8 2.62 -33.93 22.66
N VAL A 9 1.87 -33.97 21.56
CA VAL A 9 1.24 -32.78 20.95
C VAL A 9 -0.02 -32.46 21.74
N PRO A 10 -0.23 -31.22 22.23
CA PRO A 10 -1.45 -30.86 22.94
C PRO A 10 -2.66 -30.88 22.00
N ALA A 11 -3.76 -31.47 22.49
CA ALA A 11 -5.02 -31.58 21.78
C ALA A 11 -5.62 -30.21 21.45
N THR A 12 -5.96 -30.01 20.18
CA THR A 12 -6.70 -28.83 19.70
C THR A 12 -8.09 -28.80 20.34
N PRO A 13 -8.50 -27.72 21.03
CA PRO A 13 -9.86 -27.62 21.55
C PRO A 13 -10.85 -27.52 20.38
N GLY A 14 -11.88 -28.37 20.42
CA GLY A 14 -12.94 -28.42 19.44
C GLY A 14 -13.65 -27.07 19.29
N ARG A 15 -13.61 -26.50 18.09
CA ARG A 15 -14.43 -25.35 17.72
C ARG A 15 -15.89 -25.79 17.70
N SER A 16 -16.69 -25.24 18.59
CA SER A 16 -18.15 -25.28 18.49
C SER A 16 -18.57 -24.71 17.13
N GLY A 17 -19.37 -25.49 16.38
CA GLY A 17 -19.85 -25.10 15.06
C GLY A 17 -20.58 -23.77 15.10
N VAL A 18 -19.97 -22.74 14.52
CA VAL A 18 -20.72 -21.57 14.07
C VAL A 18 -21.47 -22.02 12.82
N PRO A 19 -22.80 -21.87 12.74
CA PRO A 19 -23.54 -22.23 11.55
C PRO A 19 -22.99 -21.43 10.36
N VAL A 20 -22.48 -22.12 9.35
CA VAL A 20 -22.17 -21.53 8.05
C VAL A 20 -23.50 -21.15 7.44
N ALA A 21 -23.87 -19.87 7.53
CA ALA A 21 -25.03 -19.34 6.86
C ALA A 21 -24.79 -19.45 5.34
N THR A 22 -25.40 -20.45 4.72
CA THR A 22 -25.47 -20.59 3.26
C THR A 22 -26.29 -19.43 2.73
N LEU A 23 -25.63 -18.32 2.37
CA LEU A 23 -26.31 -17.19 1.74
C LEU A 23 -26.70 -17.57 0.31
N PRO A 24 -27.96 -17.33 -0.11
CA PRO A 24 -28.40 -17.61 -1.47
C PRO A 24 -27.65 -16.68 -2.45
N LEU A 25 -27.01 -17.27 -3.45
CA LEU A 25 -26.21 -16.61 -4.49
C LEU A 25 -27.00 -15.63 -5.40
N SER A 26 -28.28 -15.34 -5.13
CA SER A 26 -29.19 -14.66 -6.05
C SER A 26 -29.94 -13.45 -5.48
N MET A 27 -29.44 -12.80 -4.41
CA MET A 27 -30.09 -11.57 -3.93
C MET A 27 -29.66 -10.35 -4.78
N PRO A 28 -30.60 -9.53 -5.27
CA PRO A 28 -30.27 -8.29 -5.98
C PRO A 28 -29.54 -7.33 -5.03
N ILE A 29 -28.45 -6.73 -5.53
CA ILE A 29 -27.53 -5.84 -4.79
C ILE A 29 -28.26 -4.68 -4.07
N GLY A 30 -29.47 -4.31 -4.53
CA GLY A 30 -30.29 -3.24 -3.95
C GLY A 30 -30.96 -3.56 -2.61
N GLU A 31 -31.01 -4.82 -2.16
CA GLU A 31 -31.64 -5.23 -0.89
C GLU A 31 -30.63 -5.75 0.15
N MET A 32 -29.34 -5.78 -0.20
CA MET A 32 -28.31 -6.21 0.74
C MET A 32 -28.11 -5.15 1.83
N THR A 33 -28.23 -5.59 3.08
CA THR A 33 -27.75 -4.79 4.21
C THR A 33 -26.23 -4.54 4.05
N PRO A 34 -25.69 -3.43 4.58
CA PRO A 34 -24.25 -3.16 4.55
C PRO A 34 -23.39 -4.32 5.08
N GLU A 35 -23.93 -5.07 6.04
CA GLU A 35 -23.32 -6.27 6.60
C GLU A 35 -23.21 -7.39 5.55
N GLN A 36 -24.29 -7.71 4.83
CA GLN A 36 -24.32 -8.74 3.79
C GLN A 36 -23.46 -8.39 2.57
N ALA A 37 -23.44 -7.12 2.16
CA ALA A 37 -22.58 -6.64 1.07
C ALA A 37 -21.09 -6.80 1.43
N GLY A 38 -20.72 -6.48 2.67
CA GLY A 38 -19.35 -6.68 3.17
C GLY A 38 -18.90 -8.14 3.14
N TYR A 39 -19.74 -9.07 3.58
CA TYR A 39 -19.40 -10.50 3.58
C TYR A 39 -19.17 -11.08 2.18
N THR A 40 -19.97 -10.67 1.19
CA THR A 40 -19.92 -11.22 -0.17
C THR A 40 -18.64 -10.80 -0.90
N ALA A 41 -18.26 -9.53 -0.80
CA ALA A 41 -17.01 -9.01 -1.39
C ALA A 41 -15.76 -9.63 -0.74
N LEU A 42 -15.77 -9.80 0.59
CA LEU A 42 -14.68 -10.43 1.32
C LEU A 42 -14.52 -11.90 0.93
N HIS A 43 -15.63 -12.62 0.72
CA HIS A 43 -15.60 -14.03 0.34
C HIS A 43 -14.90 -14.22 -1.01
N LEU A 44 -15.26 -13.44 -2.04
CA LEU A 44 -14.68 -13.60 -3.38
C LEU A 44 -13.18 -13.29 -3.41
N LEU A 45 -12.75 -12.21 -2.74
CA LEU A 45 -11.34 -11.81 -2.68
C LEU A 45 -10.49 -12.80 -1.88
N ALA A 46 -11.06 -13.45 -0.85
CA ALA A 46 -10.34 -14.37 0.03
C ALA A 46 -9.87 -15.67 -0.65
N TYR A 47 -10.44 -16.04 -1.81
CA TYR A 47 -10.04 -17.23 -2.58
C TYR A 47 -9.10 -16.93 -3.75
N MET A 48 -8.87 -15.66 -4.07
CA MET A 48 -7.98 -15.28 -5.16
C MET A 48 -6.55 -15.16 -4.66
N ASN A 49 -5.61 -15.83 -5.33
CA ASN A 49 -4.19 -15.66 -5.05
C ASN A 49 -3.64 -14.37 -5.72
N LYS A 50 -2.40 -14.00 -5.38
CA LYS A 50 -1.75 -12.79 -5.91
C LYS A 50 -1.76 -12.73 -7.45
N SER A 51 -1.48 -13.83 -8.14
CA SER A 51 -1.43 -13.82 -9.62
C SER A 51 -2.82 -13.62 -10.21
N GLN A 52 -3.86 -14.23 -9.63
CA GLN A 52 -5.24 -14.07 -10.05
C GLN A 52 -5.73 -12.63 -9.84
N LEU A 53 -5.39 -12.01 -8.70
CA LEU A 53 -5.70 -10.61 -8.44
C LEU A 53 -5.01 -9.68 -9.44
N THR A 54 -3.72 -9.91 -9.74
CA THR A 54 -2.99 -9.12 -10.74
C THR A 54 -3.54 -9.31 -12.14
N ALA A 55 -3.85 -10.54 -12.54
CA ALA A 55 -4.43 -10.84 -13.84
C ALA A 55 -5.81 -10.17 -14.00
N ALA A 56 -6.68 -10.25 -12.98
CA ALA A 56 -7.98 -9.61 -12.99
C ALA A 56 -7.85 -8.08 -13.06
N ALA A 57 -6.95 -7.48 -12.27
CA ALA A 57 -6.74 -6.03 -12.27
C ALA A 57 -6.19 -5.49 -13.60
N GLY A 58 -5.40 -6.30 -14.33
CA GLY A 58 -4.91 -5.94 -15.67
C GLY A 58 -5.97 -6.14 -16.76
N PHE A 59 -6.78 -7.19 -16.67
CA PHE A 59 -7.79 -7.53 -17.67
C PHE A 59 -9.02 -6.60 -17.61
N LEU A 60 -9.48 -6.22 -16.41
CA LEU A 60 -10.75 -5.51 -16.24
C LEU A 60 -10.81 -4.15 -16.96
N PRO A 61 -9.76 -3.30 -16.95
CA PRO A 61 -9.79 -2.04 -17.70
C PRO A 61 -9.85 -2.26 -19.21
N GLU A 62 -9.08 -3.23 -19.74
CA GLU A 62 -9.06 -3.54 -21.18
C GLU A 62 -10.41 -4.10 -21.65
N TYR A 63 -11.00 -5.01 -20.88
CA TYR A 63 -12.33 -5.53 -21.13
C TYR A 63 -13.40 -4.44 -21.05
N ALA A 64 -13.32 -3.56 -20.04
CA ALA A 64 -14.24 -2.44 -19.90
C ALA A 64 -14.18 -1.50 -21.11
N ASP A 65 -12.98 -1.19 -21.60
CA ASP A 65 -12.79 -0.36 -22.79
C ASP A 65 -13.33 -1.04 -24.06
N ALA A 66 -12.99 -2.33 -24.26
CA ALA A 66 -13.41 -3.10 -25.44
C ALA A 66 -14.94 -3.25 -25.55
N GLU A 67 -15.64 -3.39 -24.42
CA GLU A 67 -17.09 -3.56 -24.37
C GLU A 67 -17.85 -2.22 -24.19
N GLY A 68 -17.14 -1.09 -24.16
CA GLY A 68 -17.73 0.24 -24.02
C GLY A 68 -18.30 0.55 -22.63
N PHE A 69 -17.83 -0.13 -21.59
CA PHE A 69 -18.17 0.18 -20.20
C PHE A 69 -17.44 1.43 -19.69
N ASP A 70 -18.04 2.12 -18.73
CA ASP A 70 -17.48 3.34 -18.14
C ASP A 70 -16.25 3.04 -17.26
N THR A 71 -15.05 3.28 -17.81
CA THR A 71 -13.77 3.14 -17.12
C THR A 71 -13.58 4.16 -15.99
N THR A 72 -14.30 5.29 -16.01
CA THR A 72 -14.29 6.26 -14.91
C THR A 72 -15.08 5.73 -13.71
N ALA A 73 -16.20 5.05 -13.94
CA ALA A 73 -16.94 4.34 -12.91
C ALA A 73 -16.11 3.20 -12.28
N LEU A 74 -15.35 2.46 -13.09
CA LEU A 74 -14.42 1.44 -12.60
C LEU A 74 -13.34 2.05 -11.68
N THR A 75 -12.77 3.19 -12.09
CA THR A 75 -11.77 3.93 -11.29
C THR A 75 -12.36 4.45 -9.98
N ALA A 76 -13.58 4.99 -10.02
CA ALA A 76 -14.30 5.45 -8.83
C ALA A 76 -14.61 4.30 -7.85
N MET A 77 -15.00 3.12 -8.37
CA MET A 77 -15.23 1.93 -7.56
C MET A 77 -13.94 1.42 -6.91
N ALA A 78 -12.83 1.42 -7.64
CA ALA A 78 -11.51 1.07 -7.09
C ALA A 78 -11.09 2.01 -5.95
N ALA A 79 -11.38 3.32 -6.07
CA ALA A 79 -11.14 4.28 -4.99
C ALA A 79 -11.97 3.98 -3.74
N LYS A 80 -13.25 3.64 -3.89
CA LYS A 80 -14.11 3.21 -2.77
C LYS A 80 -13.62 1.92 -2.11
N LEU A 81 -13.20 0.93 -2.89
CA LEU A 81 -12.66 -0.33 -2.37
C LEU A 81 -11.35 -0.12 -1.61
N ARG A 82 -10.47 0.77 -2.11
CA ARG A 82 -9.25 1.16 -1.39
C ARG A 82 -9.58 1.80 -0.04
N TYR A 83 -10.49 2.77 -0.02
CA TYR A 83 -10.91 3.41 1.22
C TYR A 83 -11.51 2.42 2.21
N PHE A 84 -12.36 1.50 1.73
CA PHE A 84 -12.92 0.42 2.54
C PHE A 84 -11.81 -0.46 3.12
N ALA A 85 -10.86 -0.91 2.29
CA ALA A 85 -9.75 -1.75 2.72
C ALA A 85 -8.87 -1.06 3.77
N GLU A 86 -8.50 0.21 3.55
CA GLU A 86 -7.71 0.99 4.51
C GLU A 86 -8.44 1.21 5.84
N THR A 87 -9.75 1.47 5.79
CA THR A 87 -10.57 1.66 6.99
C THR A 87 -10.76 0.35 7.76
N LEU A 88 -11.01 -0.75 7.04
CA LEU A 88 -11.11 -2.08 7.60
C LEU A 88 -9.79 -2.50 8.23
N GLU A 89 -8.66 -2.29 7.56
CA GLU A 89 -7.34 -2.60 8.10
C GLU A 89 -7.08 -1.82 9.40
N LYS A 90 -7.31 -0.50 9.41
CA LYS A 90 -7.13 0.33 10.61
C LYS A 90 -7.98 -0.16 11.79
N SER A 91 -9.24 -0.49 11.54
CA SER A 91 -10.16 -0.97 12.59
C SER A 91 -9.86 -2.40 13.05
N ALA A 92 -9.44 -3.28 12.15
CA ALA A 92 -9.15 -4.69 12.45
C ALA A 92 -7.76 -4.89 13.06
N LYS A 93 -6.78 -4.00 12.77
CA LYS A 93 -5.37 -4.15 13.13
C LYS A 93 -5.14 -4.49 14.60
N GLY A 94 -5.82 -3.79 15.52
CA GLY A 94 -5.67 -4.06 16.96
C GLY A 94 -6.08 -5.50 17.33
N LYS A 95 -7.24 -5.94 16.84
CA LYS A 95 -7.76 -7.30 17.08
C LYS A 95 -6.91 -8.36 16.39
N ALA A 96 -6.55 -8.13 15.14
CA ALA A 96 -5.70 -9.03 14.36
C ALA A 96 -4.31 -9.17 14.98
N THR A 97 -3.72 -8.10 15.50
CA THR A 97 -2.40 -8.16 16.16
C THR A 97 -2.48 -9.01 17.43
N ALA A 98 -3.50 -8.80 18.26
CA ALA A 98 -3.73 -9.62 19.45
C ALA A 98 -3.90 -11.11 19.10
N GLU A 99 -4.62 -11.43 18.02
CA GLU A 99 -4.79 -12.81 17.56
C GLU A 99 -3.48 -13.41 17.04
N VAL A 100 -2.73 -12.68 16.20
CA VAL A 100 -1.46 -13.16 15.62
C VAL A 100 -0.42 -13.41 16.72
N MET A 101 -0.39 -12.59 17.77
CA MET A 101 0.52 -12.77 18.92
C MET A 101 0.34 -14.10 19.65
N ILE A 102 -0.87 -14.70 19.62
CA ILE A 102 -1.12 -16.04 20.20
C ILE A 102 -0.31 -17.11 19.46
N TYR A 103 -0.10 -16.94 18.16
CA TYR A 103 0.65 -17.88 17.32
C TYR A 103 2.18 -17.65 17.35
N GLY A 104 2.65 -16.60 18.03
CA GLY A 104 4.07 -16.29 18.18
C GLY A 104 4.73 -15.73 16.91
N ARG A 105 6.07 -15.80 16.86
CA ARG A 105 6.92 -15.14 15.84
C ARG A 105 6.74 -15.72 14.42
N ASP A 106 6.30 -16.96 14.29
CA ASP A 106 6.11 -17.61 13.00
C ASP A 106 4.86 -17.09 12.24
N GLY A 107 3.96 -16.44 12.97
CA GLY A 107 2.73 -15.86 12.44
C GLY A 107 1.66 -16.90 12.09
N VAL A 108 0.61 -16.46 11.38
CA VAL A 108 -0.49 -17.30 10.92
C VAL A 108 -0.79 -17.02 9.46
N THR A 109 -1.09 -18.06 8.68
CA THR A 109 -1.56 -17.91 7.29
C THR A 109 -3.07 -18.02 7.24
N ARG A 110 -3.73 -17.00 6.69
CA ARG A 110 -5.19 -16.95 6.49
C ARG A 110 -5.48 -16.38 5.10
N HIS A 111 -6.37 -17.02 4.35
CA HIS A 111 -6.81 -16.55 3.02
C HIS A 111 -5.64 -16.22 2.07
N GLY A 112 -4.61 -17.08 2.05
CA GLY A 112 -3.42 -16.87 1.21
C GLY A 112 -2.47 -15.76 1.66
N VAL A 113 -2.75 -15.09 2.80
CA VAL A 113 -1.92 -14.04 3.38
C VAL A 113 -1.24 -14.54 4.65
N LYS A 114 0.09 -14.38 4.74
CA LYS A 114 0.85 -14.65 5.96
C LYS A 114 0.86 -13.40 6.83
N LEU A 115 0.26 -13.48 8.02
CA LEU A 115 0.24 -12.43 9.03
C LEU A 115 1.33 -12.72 10.06
N VAL A 116 2.28 -11.80 10.22
CA VAL A 116 3.37 -11.91 11.19
C VAL A 116 3.33 -10.69 12.11
N ALA A 117 3.33 -10.91 13.41
CA ALA A 117 3.47 -9.82 14.37
C ALA A 117 4.94 -9.36 14.37
N SER A 118 5.17 -8.13 13.92
CA SER A 118 6.47 -7.47 14.01
C SER A 118 6.38 -6.31 14.99
N GLU A 119 7.39 -6.16 15.83
CA GLU A 119 7.53 -4.99 16.69
C GLU A 119 8.01 -3.80 15.84
N TYR A 120 7.28 -2.68 15.89
CA TYR A 120 7.73 -1.43 15.30
C TYR A 120 8.67 -0.74 16.28
N VAL A 121 9.97 -0.98 16.12
CA VAL A 121 11.01 -0.29 16.91
C VAL A 121 11.41 0.99 16.17
N ARG A 122 11.03 2.14 16.74
CA ARG A 122 11.54 3.45 16.30
C ARG A 122 12.63 3.89 17.25
N TYR A 123 13.83 4.10 16.72
CA TYR A 123 14.92 4.71 17.47
C TYR A 123 14.79 6.22 17.44
N ASP A 124 14.91 6.85 18.60
CA ASP A 124 15.00 8.30 18.73
C ASP A 124 16.48 8.71 18.75
N TYR A 125 16.87 9.47 17.73
CA TYR A 125 18.23 9.99 17.57
C TYR A 125 18.32 11.49 17.83
N ALA A 126 17.27 12.12 18.37
CA ALA A 126 17.21 13.57 18.58
C ALA A 126 18.38 14.12 19.42
N ASN A 127 18.92 13.31 20.33
CA ASN A 127 20.03 13.69 21.20
C ASN A 127 21.42 13.36 20.64
N ASN A 128 21.52 12.77 19.45
CA ASN A 128 22.81 12.42 18.84
C ASN A 128 23.35 13.61 18.02
N ALA A 129 24.46 14.20 18.47
CA ALA A 129 25.04 15.39 17.84
C ALA A 129 25.43 15.15 16.38
N HIS A 130 26.04 14.01 16.07
CA HIS A 130 26.46 13.67 14.70
C HIS A 130 25.26 13.43 13.77
N TRP A 131 24.19 12.80 14.28
CA TRP A 131 22.94 12.65 13.55
C TRP A 131 22.31 14.00 13.20
N ASN A 132 22.33 14.94 14.15
CA ASN A 132 21.80 16.28 13.93
C ASN A 132 22.63 17.07 12.89
N GLU A 133 23.95 16.96 12.94
CA GLU A 133 24.86 17.53 11.94
C GLU A 133 24.56 16.97 10.54
N LEU A 134 24.41 15.65 10.39
CA LEU A 134 24.07 15.04 9.09
C LEU A 134 22.70 15.50 8.59
N ASN A 135 21.70 15.63 9.47
CA ASN A 135 20.39 16.14 9.08
C ASN A 135 20.45 17.59 8.63
N GLU A 136 21.31 18.41 9.26
CA GLU A 136 21.53 19.78 8.83
C GLU A 136 22.17 19.83 7.44
N VAL A 137 23.18 19.00 7.18
CA VAL A 137 23.80 18.87 5.85
C VAL A 137 22.77 18.45 4.79
N VAL A 138 21.95 17.43 5.09
CA VAL A 138 20.88 16.99 4.17
C VAL A 138 19.83 18.08 3.96
N GLY A 139 19.47 18.81 5.03
CA GLY A 139 18.55 19.94 4.98
C GLY A 139 19.07 21.05 4.07
N ASN A 140 20.32 21.46 4.26
CA ASN A 140 20.99 22.49 3.46
C ASN A 140 21.15 22.05 2.01
N ALA A 141 21.57 20.81 1.75
CA ALA A 141 21.66 20.26 0.40
C ALA A 141 20.29 20.21 -0.31
N THR A 142 19.24 19.84 0.42
CA THR A 142 17.87 19.81 -0.11
C THR A 142 17.36 21.23 -0.41
N ALA A 143 17.68 22.20 0.44
CA ALA A 143 17.35 23.61 0.22
C ALA A 143 18.09 24.16 -1.01
N ALA A 144 19.40 23.91 -1.12
CA ALA A 144 20.21 24.29 -2.28
C ALA A 144 19.67 23.67 -3.57
N ARG A 145 19.29 22.38 -3.55
CA ARG A 145 18.66 21.71 -4.70
C ARG A 145 17.37 22.41 -5.12
N LYS A 146 16.48 22.74 -4.18
CA LYS A 146 15.21 23.46 -4.49
C LYS A 146 15.44 24.86 -5.05
N VAL A 147 16.48 25.57 -4.59
CA VAL A 147 16.86 26.87 -5.17
C VAL A 147 17.31 26.68 -6.61
N HIS A 148 18.12 25.66 -6.88
CA HIS A 148 18.58 25.35 -8.23
C HIS A 148 17.44 24.90 -9.15
N GLU A 149 16.52 24.06 -8.68
CA GLU A 149 15.30 23.66 -9.42
C GLU A 149 14.51 24.91 -9.88
N ARG A 150 14.25 25.87 -8.97
CA ARG A 150 13.59 27.13 -9.32
C ARG A 150 14.38 27.99 -10.30
N TYR A 151 15.70 27.96 -10.21
CA TYR A 151 16.56 28.65 -11.19
C TYR A 151 16.42 28.02 -12.58
N LEU A 152 16.44 26.70 -12.68
CA LEU A 152 16.25 25.98 -13.94
C LEU A 152 14.86 26.26 -14.55
N ASP A 153 13.81 26.39 -13.73
CA ASP A 153 12.46 26.78 -14.18
C ASP A 153 12.42 28.16 -14.87
N THR A 154 13.37 29.05 -14.57
CA THR A 154 13.48 30.39 -15.18
C THR A 154 14.45 30.46 -16.36
N CYS A 155 15.13 29.36 -16.70
CA CYS A 155 16.11 29.36 -17.78
C CYS A 155 15.42 29.43 -19.16
N PRO A 156 15.96 30.23 -20.09
CA PRO A 156 15.45 30.27 -21.47
C PRO A 156 15.73 28.95 -22.18
N HIS A 157 14.97 28.65 -23.24
CA HIS A 157 15.11 27.39 -23.98
C HIS A 157 16.51 27.19 -24.59
N GLU A 158 17.18 28.27 -24.97
CA GLU A 158 18.54 28.27 -25.51
C GLU A 158 19.63 27.94 -24.45
N GLY A 159 19.24 27.89 -23.18
CA GLY A 159 20.11 27.72 -22.03
C GLY A 159 20.70 29.04 -21.53
N ARG A 160 21.18 29.04 -20.29
CA ARG A 160 21.88 30.18 -19.66
C ARG A 160 23.31 29.75 -19.36
N VAL A 161 24.29 30.52 -19.80
CA VAL A 161 25.69 30.30 -19.44
C VAL A 161 25.96 30.93 -18.08
N ARG A 162 26.41 30.13 -17.13
CA ARG A 162 26.87 30.55 -15.82
C ARG A 162 28.35 30.19 -15.70
N VAL A 163 29.15 31.11 -15.16
CA VAL A 163 30.54 30.82 -14.82
C VAL A 163 30.56 30.25 -13.41
N ASP A 164 31.18 29.09 -13.23
CA ASP A 164 31.40 28.52 -11.91
C ASP A 164 32.50 29.33 -11.19
N GLU A 165 32.18 29.87 -10.01
CA GLU A 165 33.11 30.71 -9.24
C GLU A 165 34.31 29.92 -8.70
N GLN A 166 34.23 28.60 -8.57
CA GLN A 166 35.31 27.78 -8.02
C GLN A 166 36.29 27.29 -9.09
N THR A 167 35.81 26.95 -10.29
CA THR A 167 36.65 26.41 -11.37
C THR A 167 36.95 27.42 -12.47
N GLY A 168 36.18 28.51 -12.56
CA GLY A 168 36.24 29.48 -13.65
C GLY A 168 35.68 28.95 -14.98
N GLU A 169 35.10 27.75 -14.99
CA GLU A 169 34.56 27.13 -16.19
C GLU A 169 33.16 27.67 -16.51
N ALA A 170 32.89 27.91 -17.80
CA ALA A 170 31.58 28.30 -18.28
C ALA A 170 30.69 27.06 -18.45
N VAL A 171 29.69 26.91 -17.59
CA VAL A 171 28.69 25.84 -17.65
C VAL A 171 27.40 26.39 -18.26
N ARG A 172 26.83 25.67 -19.23
CA ARG A 172 25.53 26.03 -19.80
C ARG A 172 24.43 25.20 -19.14
N ASP A 173 23.57 25.88 -18.40
CA ASP A 173 22.39 25.29 -17.78
C ASP A 173 21.22 25.32 -18.76
N TYR A 174 20.45 24.25 -18.82
CA TYR A 174 19.27 24.12 -19.67
C TYR A 174 18.00 24.03 -18.82
N PRO A 175 16.84 24.52 -19.32
CA PRO A 175 15.59 24.37 -18.60
C PRO A 175 15.20 22.89 -18.44
N PRO A 176 14.37 22.55 -17.45
CA PRO A 176 13.93 21.18 -17.24
C PRO A 176 13.06 20.70 -18.41
N VAL A 177 13.16 19.40 -18.71
CA VAL A 177 12.24 18.76 -19.66
C VAL A 177 10.91 18.55 -18.96
N ARG A 178 9.87 19.25 -19.42
CA ARG A 178 8.52 19.07 -18.91
C ARG A 178 7.96 17.72 -19.37
N ILE A 179 7.84 16.79 -18.44
CA ILE A 179 7.08 15.54 -18.62
C ILE A 179 5.68 15.79 -18.02
N ALA A 180 4.69 16.03 -18.89
CA ALA A 180 3.31 16.13 -18.47
C ALA A 180 2.63 14.77 -18.59
N GLN A 181 1.99 14.32 -17.52
CA GLN A 181 1.12 13.15 -17.52
C GLN A 181 -0.23 13.57 -16.96
N ASP A 182 -1.30 13.23 -17.68
CA ASP A 182 -2.66 13.47 -17.19
C ASP A 182 -2.95 12.47 -16.06
N ILE A 183 -3.41 12.97 -14.91
CA ILE A 183 -3.69 12.19 -13.71
C ILE A 183 -5.15 12.42 -13.32
N ILE A 184 -5.89 11.33 -13.12
CA ILE A 184 -7.25 11.37 -12.56
C ILE A 184 -7.15 11.39 -11.04
N LYS A 185 -7.65 12.45 -10.39
CA LYS A 185 -7.79 12.52 -8.93
C LYS A 185 -9.19 12.10 -8.50
N ALA A 186 -9.31 10.96 -7.84
CA ALA A 186 -10.56 10.51 -7.24
C ALA A 186 -10.69 11.00 -5.79
N THR A 187 -11.81 11.64 -5.46
CA THR A 187 -12.18 12.05 -4.11
C THR A 187 -13.52 11.40 -3.76
N ILE A 188 -13.61 10.74 -2.61
CA ILE A 188 -14.88 10.21 -2.09
C ILE A 188 -15.60 11.38 -1.41
N LEU A 189 -16.85 11.62 -1.79
CA LEU A 189 -17.73 12.66 -1.24
C LEU A 189 -18.43 12.19 0.04
#